data_AF-A0A7V2ICV1-F1
#
_entry.id   AF-A0A7V2ICV1-F1
#
_cell.length_a   1.000
_cell.length_b   1.000
_cell.length_c   1.000
_cell.angle_alpha   90.00
_cell.angle_beta   90.00
_cell.angle_gamma   90.00
#
_symmetry.space_group_name_H-M   'P 1'
#
loop_
_entity.id
_entity.type
_entity.pdbx_description
1 polymer ?
#
loop_
_entity_poly.entity_id
_entity_poly.type
_entity_poly.pdbx_seq_one_letter_code
_entity_poly.pdbx_strand_id
1 'polypeptide(L)'
;MRVEDEPYQLGLALGGPDRAGAPAVVADLRALVERWTREGAGPEQLAARVADLLAQEREACAAIVDDFGARNPLWSPATEQIAAAIRARGRTVREPTPAEAAISLVRAFLKLNPGTYFCDRCLGYELKLSPQRVRESITKLAGQPEFALGVYWCRRCSEHGPVIACPGKAATPGA
;
A
#
# COMPACT_ATOMS: atom_id res chain seq x y z
N MET A 1 -27.61 -10.78 24.50
CA MET A 1 -27.13 -9.38 24.49
C MET A 1 -26.14 -9.30 25.65
N ARG A 2 -24.82 -9.22 25.46
CA ARG A 2 -24.03 -8.48 24.48
C ARG A 2 -22.90 -9.35 23.89
N VAL A 3 -22.60 -9.10 22.61
CA VAL A 3 -21.45 -9.62 21.86
C VAL A 3 -20.47 -8.45 21.80
N GLU A 4 -19.55 -8.37 22.73
CA GLU A 4 -18.44 -7.40 22.73
C GLU A 4 -17.21 -8.20 23.19
N ASP A 5 -16.07 -8.04 22.50
CA ASP A 5 -14.73 -8.63 22.74
C ASP A 5 -14.23 -9.87 21.92
N GLU A 6 -14.63 -10.03 20.65
CA GLU A 6 -13.96 -11.01 19.76
C GLU A 6 -13.57 -10.51 18.34
N PRO A 7 -12.74 -9.46 18.20
CA PRO A 7 -11.87 -9.35 17.02
C PRO A 7 -10.38 -9.50 17.34
N TYR A 8 -9.99 -9.51 18.62
CA TYR A 8 -8.57 -9.49 19.01
C TYR A 8 -7.90 -10.88 19.10
N GLN A 9 -8.67 -11.98 19.12
CA GLN A 9 -8.09 -13.32 19.27
C GLN A 9 -7.80 -14.06 17.96
N LEU A 10 -8.35 -13.62 16.82
CA LEU A 10 -7.99 -14.18 15.51
C LEU A 10 -6.57 -13.77 15.04
N GLY A 11 -5.95 -12.76 15.67
CA GLY A 11 -4.55 -12.40 15.45
C GLY A 11 -3.54 -13.30 16.18
N LEU A 12 -3.97 -14.12 17.15
CA LEU A 12 -3.07 -14.95 17.97
C LEU A 12 -2.94 -16.39 17.48
N ALA A 13 -3.91 -16.90 16.73
CA ALA A 13 -3.85 -18.26 16.15
C ALA A 13 -2.99 -18.34 14.86
N LEU A 14 -2.57 -17.19 14.30
CA LEU A 14 -1.73 -17.10 13.10
C LEU A 14 -0.25 -16.78 13.41
N GLY A 15 0.18 -16.92 14.67
CA GLY A 15 1.54 -16.63 15.10
C GLY A 15 1.72 -15.15 15.46
N GLY A 16 2.23 -14.91 16.67
CA GLY A 16 2.42 -13.58 17.24
C GLY A 16 3.33 -12.65 16.42
N PRO A 17 3.43 -11.37 16.85
CA PRO A 17 4.07 -10.28 16.11
C PRO A 17 5.61 -10.37 15.92
N ASP A 18 6.22 -11.53 16.15
CA ASP A 18 7.67 -11.77 16.06
C ASP A 18 8.15 -12.43 14.76
N ARG A 19 7.32 -12.49 13.71
CA ARG A 19 7.83 -12.75 12.36
C ARG A 19 7.85 -11.49 11.53
N ALA A 20 9.07 -11.02 11.31
CA ALA A 20 9.53 -10.01 10.35
C ALA A 20 9.12 -10.31 8.87
N GLY A 21 7.84 -10.55 8.59
CA GLY A 21 7.36 -10.93 7.26
C GLY A 21 6.90 -9.73 6.43
N ALA A 22 6.12 -8.81 6.99
CA ALA A 22 5.56 -7.69 6.22
C ALA A 22 6.60 -6.60 5.82
N PRO A 23 7.54 -6.17 6.69
CA PRO A 23 8.54 -5.17 6.31
C PRO A 23 9.71 -5.73 5.48
N ALA A 24 9.96 -7.05 5.51
CA ALA A 24 11.02 -7.69 4.73
C ALA A 24 10.70 -7.75 3.23
N VAL A 25 9.46 -8.12 2.87
CA VAL A 25 9.02 -8.23 1.47
C VAL A 25 9.10 -6.88 0.73
N VAL A 26 8.82 -5.77 1.42
CA VAL A 26 8.91 -4.41 0.84
C VAL A 26 10.36 -3.95 0.69
N ALA A 27 11.24 -4.32 1.62
CA ALA A 27 12.68 -4.04 1.51
C ALA A 27 13.33 -4.84 0.37
N ASP A 28 12.92 -6.10 0.19
CA ASP A 28 13.42 -6.98 -0.87
C ASP A 28 12.98 -6.52 -2.27
N LEU A 29 11.76 -6.00 -2.43
CA LEU A 29 11.28 -5.44 -3.70
C LEU A 29 12.10 -4.23 -4.16
N ARG A 30 12.47 -3.32 -3.25
CA ARG A 30 13.32 -2.18 -3.59
C ARG A 30 14.71 -2.63 -4.07
N ALA A 31 15.33 -3.56 -3.35
CA ALA A 31 16.65 -4.09 -3.70
C ALA A 31 16.64 -4.85 -5.06
N LEU A 32 15.54 -5.55 -5.37
CA LEU A 32 15.34 -6.24 -6.65
C LEU A 32 15.17 -5.24 -7.80
N VAL A 33 14.35 -4.20 -7.62
CA VAL A 33 14.16 -3.15 -8.64
C VAL A 33 15.46 -2.40 -8.89
N GLU A 34 16.24 -2.06 -7.85
CA GLU A 34 17.55 -1.42 -8.00
C GLU A 34 18.57 -2.32 -8.72
N ARG A 35 18.54 -3.64 -8.47
CA ARG A 35 19.37 -4.61 -9.19
C ARG A 35 19.00 -4.67 -10.67
N TRP A 36 17.72 -4.83 -10.99
CA TRP A 36 17.25 -4.93 -12.37
C TRP A 36 17.48 -3.62 -13.15
N THR A 37 17.36 -2.47 -12.48
CA THR A 37 17.70 -1.19 -13.09
C THR A 37 19.20 -1.13 -13.43
N ARG A 38 20.08 -1.66 -12.58
CA ARG A 38 21.53 -1.78 -12.87
C ARG A 38 21.83 -2.77 -14.00
N GLU A 39 21.00 -3.78 -14.20
CA GLU A 39 21.06 -4.71 -15.33
C GLU A 39 20.55 -4.10 -16.64
N GLY A 40 20.11 -2.84 -16.63
CA GLY A 40 19.62 -2.14 -17.83
C GLY A 40 18.15 -2.40 -18.13
N ALA A 41 17.37 -2.94 -17.19
CA ALA A 41 15.95 -3.15 -17.39
C ALA A 41 15.22 -1.80 -17.55
N GLY A 42 14.54 -1.63 -18.68
CA GLY A 42 13.68 -0.47 -18.92
C GLY A 42 12.43 -0.49 -18.03
N PRO A 43 11.72 0.65 -17.90
CA PRO A 43 10.55 0.76 -17.03
C PRO A 43 9.42 -0.24 -17.36
N GLU A 44 9.23 -0.59 -18.64
CA GLU A 44 8.25 -1.61 -19.05
C GLU A 44 8.68 -3.03 -18.65
N GLN A 45 9.98 -3.33 -18.73
CA GLN A 45 10.54 -4.62 -18.30
C GLN A 45 10.50 -4.77 -16.78
N LEU A 46 10.75 -3.69 -16.04
CA LEU A 46 10.60 -3.64 -14.59
C LEU A 46 9.14 -3.87 -14.18
N ALA A 47 8.19 -3.22 -14.86
CA ALA A 47 6.76 -3.43 -14.62
C ALA A 47 6.36 -4.89 -14.84
N ALA A 48 6.80 -5.51 -15.95
CA ALA A 48 6.55 -6.92 -16.24
C ALA A 48 7.16 -7.85 -15.17
N ARG A 49 8.40 -7.61 -14.74
CA ARG A 49 9.04 -8.43 -13.70
C ARG A 49 8.39 -8.30 -12.32
N VAL A 50 7.91 -7.10 -11.97
CA VAL A 50 7.15 -6.89 -10.73
C VAL A 50 5.78 -7.58 -10.81
N ALA A 51 5.12 -7.52 -11.96
CA ALA A 51 3.88 -8.26 -12.21
C ALA A 51 4.06 -9.77 -12.02
N ASP A 52 5.14 -10.34 -12.58
CA ASP A 52 5.46 -11.76 -12.43
C ASP A 52 5.70 -12.16 -10.96
N LEU A 53 6.45 -11.35 -10.21
CA LEU A 53 6.65 -11.59 -8.77
C LEU A 53 5.34 -11.54 -7.98
N LEU A 54 4.48 -10.57 -8.28
CA LEU A 54 3.17 -10.46 -7.64
C LEU A 54 2.26 -11.63 -8.01
N ALA A 55 2.38 -12.20 -9.21
CA ALA A 55 1.67 -13.40 -9.61
C ALA A 55 2.16 -14.63 -8.81
N GLN A 56 3.48 -14.80 -8.67
CA GLN A 56 4.08 -15.89 -7.88
C GLN A 56 3.68 -15.82 -6.41
N GLU A 57 3.66 -14.62 -5.81
CA GLU A 57 3.20 -14.41 -4.43
C GLU A 57 1.72 -14.79 -4.23
N ARG A 58 0.86 -14.49 -5.21
CA ARG A 58 -0.56 -14.87 -5.17
C ARG A 58 -0.73 -16.39 -5.21
N GLU A 59 0.04 -17.07 -6.04
CA GLU A 59 0.04 -18.53 -6.13
C GLU A 59 0.53 -19.18 -4.83
N ALA A 60 1.62 -18.65 -4.25
CA ALA A 60 2.14 -19.10 -2.96
C ALA A 60 1.11 -18.90 -1.83
N CYS A 61 0.43 -17.75 -1.78
CA CYS A 61 -0.62 -17.50 -0.80
C CYS A 61 -1.81 -18.46 -0.97
N ALA A 62 -2.22 -18.77 -2.20
CA ALA A 62 -3.27 -19.75 -2.46
C ALA A 62 -2.88 -21.14 -1.95
N ALA A 63 -1.65 -21.58 -2.23
CA ALA A 63 -1.12 -22.87 -1.77
C ALA A 63 -1.06 -22.97 -0.23
N ILE A 64 -0.67 -21.89 0.46
CA ILE A 64 -0.66 -21.84 1.93
C ILE A 64 -2.07 -21.97 2.50
N VAL A 65 -3.06 -21.29 1.91
CA VAL A 65 -4.46 -21.37 2.34
C VAL A 65 -5.03 -22.78 2.13
N ASP A 66 -4.69 -23.42 1.01
CA ASP A 66 -5.12 -24.79 0.72
C ASP A 66 -4.48 -25.81 1.68
N ASP A 67 -3.18 -25.70 1.96
CA ASP A 67 -2.48 -26.56 2.92
C ASP A 67 -3.01 -26.38 4.35
N PHE A 68 -3.28 -25.13 4.76
CA PHE A 68 -3.87 -24.84 6.07
C PHE A 68 -5.28 -25.43 6.20
N GLY A 69 -6.10 -25.33 5.14
CA GLY A 69 -7.43 -25.95 5.13
C GLY A 69 -7.41 -27.47 5.20
N ALA A 70 -6.48 -28.11 4.48
CA ALA A 70 -6.32 -29.55 4.51
C ALA A 70 -5.89 -30.10 5.89
N ARG A 71 -5.14 -29.31 6.66
CA ARG A 71 -4.57 -29.72 7.95
C ARG A 71 -5.40 -29.30 9.17
N ASN A 72 -6.40 -28.44 9.00
CA ASN A 72 -7.15 -27.88 10.12
C ASN A 72 -8.53 -28.57 10.29
N PRO A 73 -8.73 -29.41 11.32
CA PRO A 73 -10.01 -30.06 11.58
C PRO A 73 -11.14 -29.10 11.98
N LEU A 74 -10.82 -27.83 12.27
CA LEU A 74 -11.80 -26.76 12.53
C LEU A 74 -12.17 -25.98 11.26
N TRP A 75 -11.74 -26.43 10.08
CA TRP A 75 -12.12 -25.83 8.81
C TRP A 75 -13.64 -25.92 8.63
N SER A 76 -14.29 -24.75 8.61
CA SER A 76 -15.74 -24.63 8.57
C SER A 76 -16.20 -24.05 7.23
N PRO A 77 -17.50 -24.15 6.89
CA PRO A 77 -18.06 -23.50 5.71
C PRO A 77 -17.82 -21.98 5.67
N ALA A 78 -17.75 -21.30 6.83
CA ALA A 78 -17.43 -19.88 6.90
C ALA A 78 -15.94 -19.61 6.57
N THR A 79 -15.04 -20.48 7.02
CA THR A 79 -13.61 -20.40 6.71
C THR A 79 -13.35 -20.67 5.22
N GLU A 80 -14.07 -21.63 4.62
CA GLU A 80 -14.03 -21.90 3.17
C GLU A 80 -14.51 -20.69 2.35
N GLN A 81 -15.53 -19.95 2.79
CA GLN A 81 -15.98 -18.73 2.11
C GLN A 81 -14.93 -17.62 2.13
N ILE A 82 -14.23 -17.45 3.26
CA ILE A 82 -13.12 -16.49 3.37
C ILE A 82 -11.96 -16.91 2.46
N ALA A 83 -11.59 -18.20 2.46
CA ALA A 83 -10.56 -18.76 1.58
C ALA A 83 -10.93 -18.59 0.10
N ALA A 84 -12.18 -18.89 -0.28
CA ALA A 84 -12.68 -18.68 -1.63
C ALA A 84 -12.64 -17.20 -2.04
N ALA A 85 -12.96 -16.27 -1.12
CA ALA A 85 -12.85 -14.84 -1.36
C ALA A 85 -11.39 -14.39 -1.56
N ILE A 86 -10.43 -14.98 -0.82
CA ILE A 86 -8.99 -14.74 -1.00
C ILE A 86 -8.53 -15.28 -2.36
N ARG A 87 -8.89 -16.52 -2.72
CA ARG A 87 -8.58 -17.13 -4.03
C ARG A 87 -9.22 -16.34 -5.19
N ALA A 88 -10.45 -15.85 -5.01
CA ALA A 88 -11.14 -15.03 -6.00
C ALA A 88 -10.49 -13.65 -6.14
N ARG A 89 -10.07 -13.03 -5.04
CA ARG A 89 -9.30 -11.77 -5.07
C ARG A 89 -7.95 -11.96 -5.75
N GLY A 90 -7.19 -13.01 -5.44
CA GLY A 90 -5.91 -13.30 -6.11
C GLY A 90 -6.04 -13.42 -7.65
N ARG A 91 -7.15 -14.01 -8.12
CA ARG A 91 -7.46 -14.14 -9.56
C ARG A 91 -8.02 -12.88 -10.22
N THR A 92 -8.58 -11.94 -9.47
CA THR A 92 -9.30 -10.77 -10.01
C THR A 92 -8.64 -9.44 -9.73
N VAL A 93 -7.48 -9.39 -9.04
CA VAL A 93 -6.72 -8.15 -8.91
C VAL A 93 -6.15 -7.80 -10.28
N ARG A 94 -6.95 -7.04 -11.04
CA ARG A 94 -6.55 -6.21 -12.16
C ARG A 94 -5.32 -5.42 -11.73
N GLU A 95 -4.27 -5.47 -12.54
CA GLU A 95 -3.10 -4.64 -12.31
C GLU A 95 -3.51 -3.17 -12.28
N PRO A 96 -3.08 -2.42 -11.24
CA PRO A 96 -3.31 -1.00 -11.23
C PRO A 96 -2.61 -0.41 -12.44
N THR A 97 -3.33 0.44 -13.17
CA THR A 97 -2.69 1.28 -14.18
C THR A 97 -1.57 2.10 -13.52
N PRO A 98 -0.54 2.54 -14.27
CA PRO A 98 0.52 3.37 -13.71
C PRO A 98 0.01 4.60 -12.95
N ALA A 99 -1.14 5.16 -13.38
CA ALA A 99 -1.80 6.26 -12.70
C ALA A 99 -2.42 5.85 -11.34
N GLU A 100 -3.07 4.69 -11.28
CA GLU A 100 -3.64 4.14 -10.04
C GLU A 100 -2.56 3.75 -9.03
N ALA A 101 -1.44 3.20 -9.53
CA ALA A 101 -0.27 2.90 -8.71
C ALA A 101 0.34 4.19 -8.10
N ALA A 102 0.50 5.24 -8.91
CA ALA A 102 1.02 6.53 -8.44
C ALA A 102 0.13 7.16 -7.36
N ILE A 103 -1.20 7.15 -7.55
CA ILE A 103 -2.14 7.65 -6.53
C ILE A 103 -2.01 6.85 -5.24
N SER A 104 -1.90 5.53 -5.34
CA SER A 104 -1.78 4.64 -4.19
C SER A 104 -0.48 4.88 -3.42
N LEU A 105 0.63 5.12 -4.13
CA LEU A 105 1.92 5.45 -3.52
C LEU A 105 1.88 6.80 -2.80
N VAL A 106 1.35 7.85 -3.43
CA VAL A 106 1.22 9.17 -2.80
C VAL A 106 0.31 9.09 -1.57
N ARG A 107 -0.83 8.38 -1.69
CA ARG A 107 -1.75 8.14 -0.58
C ARG A 107 -1.06 7.45 0.60
N ALA A 108 -0.37 6.34 0.33
CA ALA A 108 0.31 5.57 1.37
C ALA A 108 1.38 6.42 2.07
N PHE A 109 2.18 7.16 1.30
CA PHE A 109 3.21 8.04 1.85
C PHE A 109 2.64 9.10 2.79
N LEU A 110 1.55 9.77 2.38
CA LEU A 110 0.91 10.80 3.20
C LEU A 110 0.28 10.20 4.46
N LYS A 111 -0.31 9.00 4.38
CA LYS A 111 -0.85 8.30 5.54
C LYS A 111 0.23 7.81 6.53
N LEU A 112 1.42 7.47 6.02
CA LEU A 112 2.58 7.14 6.86
C LEU A 112 3.20 8.38 7.53
N ASN A 113 2.90 9.58 7.02
CA ASN A 113 3.41 10.85 7.55
C ASN A 113 2.25 11.79 7.91
N PRO A 114 1.37 11.41 8.85
CA PRO A 114 0.22 12.21 9.21
C PRO A 114 0.65 13.57 9.80
N GLY A 115 -0.14 14.61 9.54
CA GLY A 115 0.12 15.97 9.98
C GLY A 115 1.29 16.67 9.28
N THR A 116 1.92 16.02 8.28
CA THR A 116 3.06 16.58 7.56
C THR A 116 2.67 17.03 6.15
N TYR A 117 3.11 18.24 5.79
CA TYR A 117 2.82 18.87 4.50
C TYR A 117 3.99 18.70 3.52
N PHE A 118 3.68 18.30 2.28
CA PHE A 118 4.68 18.13 1.23
C PHE A 118 4.26 18.81 -0.08
N CYS A 119 5.21 19.47 -0.74
CA CYS A 119 5.01 20.00 -2.10
C CYS A 119 5.16 18.89 -3.15
N ASP A 120 4.68 19.15 -4.37
CA ASP A 120 4.72 18.21 -5.49
C ASP A 120 6.16 17.77 -5.84
N ARG A 121 7.12 18.69 -5.84
CA ARG A 121 8.54 18.42 -6.12
C ARG A 121 9.13 17.44 -5.11
N CYS A 122 8.88 17.67 -3.82
CA CYS A 122 9.44 16.84 -2.76
C CYS A 122 8.79 15.45 -2.71
N LEU A 123 7.48 15.36 -2.95
CA LEU A 123 6.80 14.07 -3.13
C LEU A 123 7.33 13.32 -4.36
N GLY A 124 7.56 14.01 -5.47
CA GLY A 124 8.14 13.41 -6.67
C GLY A 124 9.54 12.84 -6.42
N TYR A 125 10.37 13.57 -5.68
CA TYR A 125 11.71 13.11 -5.32
C TYR A 125 11.69 11.86 -4.41
N GLU A 126 10.82 11.85 -3.40
CA GLU A 126 10.70 10.74 -2.44
C GLU A 126 10.12 9.48 -3.08
N LEU A 127 9.11 9.65 -3.92
CA LEU A 127 8.37 8.55 -4.53
C LEU A 127 8.94 8.16 -5.90
N LYS A 128 10.00 8.84 -6.35
CA LYS A 128 10.59 8.69 -7.70
C LYS A 128 9.54 8.83 -8.82
N LEU A 129 8.60 9.76 -8.62
CA LEU A 129 7.55 10.10 -9.58
C LEU A 129 7.87 11.44 -10.25
N SER A 130 7.45 11.60 -11.51
CA SER A 130 7.55 12.91 -12.15
C SER A 130 6.64 13.93 -11.44
N PRO A 131 7.01 15.23 -11.39
CA PRO A 131 6.17 16.25 -10.78
C PRO A 131 4.75 16.30 -11.36
N GLN A 132 4.61 16.05 -12.66
CA GLN A 132 3.31 15.97 -13.33
C GLN A 132 2.45 14.82 -12.80
N ARG A 133 3.04 13.62 -12.64
CA ARG A 133 2.31 12.45 -12.11
C ARG A 133 1.90 12.65 -10.66
N VAL A 134 2.74 13.30 -9.87
CA VAL A 134 2.41 13.68 -8.49
C VAL A 134 1.26 14.68 -8.49
N ARG A 135 1.29 15.71 -9.34
CA ARG A 135 0.22 16.71 -9.42
C ARG A 135 -1.12 16.08 -9.79
N GLU A 136 -1.15 15.18 -10.78
CA GLU A 136 -2.34 14.40 -11.13
C GLU A 136 -2.86 13.58 -9.94
N SER A 137 -1.96 12.96 -9.19
CA SER A 137 -2.31 12.18 -8.00
C SER A 137 -2.86 13.06 -6.88
N ILE A 138 -2.23 14.21 -6.62
CA ILE A 138 -2.67 15.22 -5.65
C ILE A 138 -4.07 15.72 -5.98
N THR A 139 -4.35 16.07 -7.23
CA THR A 139 -5.69 16.55 -7.65
C THR A 139 -6.76 15.50 -7.35
N LYS A 140 -6.46 14.21 -7.58
CA LYS A 140 -7.40 13.11 -7.26
C LYS A 140 -7.55 12.85 -5.77
N LEU A 141 -6.50 13.07 -4.97
CA LEU A 141 -6.52 12.91 -3.52
C LEU A 141 -7.18 14.08 -2.81
N ALA A 142 -7.01 15.31 -3.31
CA ALA A 142 -7.60 16.53 -2.74
C ALA A 142 -9.14 16.51 -2.70
N GLY A 143 -9.78 15.71 -3.56
CA GLY A 143 -11.22 15.49 -3.51
C GLY A 143 -11.68 14.53 -2.40
N GLN A 144 -10.77 13.96 -1.61
CA GLN A 144 -11.08 13.00 -0.54
C GLN A 144 -10.96 13.68 0.83
N PRO A 145 -11.88 13.40 1.77
CA PRO A 145 -11.95 14.11 3.06
C PRO A 145 -10.74 13.86 3.98
N GLU A 146 -9.95 12.83 3.70
CA GLU A 146 -8.75 12.46 4.47
C GLU A 146 -7.48 13.21 4.03
N PHE A 147 -7.54 14.01 2.97
CA PHE A 147 -6.42 14.80 2.47
C PHE A 147 -6.77 16.28 2.45
N ALA A 148 -5.80 17.11 2.85
CA ALA A 148 -5.91 18.55 2.77
C ALA A 148 -4.89 19.07 1.76
N LEU A 149 -5.38 19.82 0.78
CA LEU A 149 -4.57 20.63 -0.11
C LEU A 149 -4.62 22.08 0.39
N GLY A 150 -3.49 22.74 0.50
CA GLY A 150 -3.42 24.13 0.96
C GLY A 150 -2.13 24.81 0.57
N VAL A 151 -1.95 26.04 1.04
CA VAL A 151 -0.70 26.79 0.92
C VAL A 151 -0.04 26.82 2.29
N TYR A 152 1.12 26.18 2.41
CA TYR A 152 1.85 26.08 3.67
C TYR A 152 3.34 25.83 3.40
N TRP A 153 4.12 25.69 4.46
CA TRP A 153 5.53 25.33 4.40
C TRP A 153 5.70 23.84 4.14
N CYS A 154 6.39 23.48 3.06
CA CYS A 154 6.75 22.08 2.82
C CYS A 154 7.75 21.62 3.87
N ARG A 155 7.49 20.49 4.54
CA ARG A 155 8.36 19.95 5.59
C ARG A 155 9.78 19.65 5.11
N ARG A 156 9.96 19.29 3.84
CA ARG A 156 11.24 18.83 3.30
C ARG A 156 12.10 19.98 2.77
N CYS A 157 11.58 20.81 1.87
CA CYS A 157 12.35 21.91 1.31
C CYS A 157 12.19 23.24 2.07
N SER A 158 11.26 23.33 3.02
CA SER A 158 10.93 24.57 3.72
C SER A 158 10.56 25.72 2.78
N GLU A 159 10.11 25.42 1.56
CA GLU A 159 9.54 26.42 0.66
C GLU A 159 8.04 26.59 0.99
N HIS A 160 7.58 27.83 0.98
CA HIS A 160 6.17 28.17 1.15
C HIS A 160 5.45 28.08 -0.19
N GLY A 161 4.37 27.31 -0.27
CA GLY A 161 3.64 27.13 -1.52
C GLY A 161 2.55 26.04 -1.44
N PRO A 162 2.07 25.57 -2.60
CA PRO A 162 1.07 24.50 -2.66
C PRO A 162 1.61 23.19 -2.08
N VAL A 163 0.90 22.65 -1.10
CA VAL A 163 1.26 21.41 -0.40
C VAL A 163 0.03 20.56 -0.12
N ILE A 164 0.26 19.24 -0.02
CA ILE A 164 -0.75 18.28 0.41
C ILE A 164 -0.31 17.60 1.72
N ALA A 165 -1.27 17.27 2.56
CA ALA A 165 -1.08 16.48 3.77
C ALA A 165 -2.23 15.48 3.96
N CYS A 166 -1.97 14.42 4.72
CA CYS A 166 -3.01 13.70 5.44
C CYS A 166 -3.05 14.27 6.86
N PRO A 167 -4.05 15.07 7.24
CA PRO A 167 -4.03 15.80 8.52
C PRO A 167 -4.05 14.90 9.78
N GLY A 168 -4.17 13.57 9.62
CA GLY A 168 -4.40 12.65 10.73
C GLY A 168 -5.76 12.91 11.40
N LYS A 169 -6.07 12.20 12.48
CA LYS A 169 -7.32 12.39 13.26
C LYS A 169 -7.42 13.75 13.98
N ALA A 170 -6.42 14.62 13.86
CA ALA A 170 -6.34 15.87 14.61
C ALA A 170 -5.81 17.01 13.73
N ALA A 171 -6.58 17.40 12.70
CA ALA A 171 -6.49 18.74 12.16
C ALA A 171 -7.68 19.00 11.23
N THR A 172 -8.79 19.40 11.83
CA THR A 172 -9.67 20.37 11.18
C THR A 172 -8.84 21.66 11.05
N PRO A 173 -8.59 22.20 9.86
CA PRO A 173 -8.12 23.58 9.77
C PRO A 173 -9.26 24.44 10.29
N GLY A 174 -9.06 25.08 11.44
CA GLY A 174 -9.98 26.06 11.98
C GLY A 174 -10.06 27.27 11.03
N ALA A 175 -11.31 27.65 10.75
CA ALA A 175 -11.85 28.97 10.41
C ALA A 175 -10.93 30.01 9.74
#